data_AF-A0A7X4HFY2-F1
#
_entry.id   AF-A0A7X4HFY2-F1
#
_cell.length_a   1.000
_cell.length_b   1.000
_cell.length_c   1.000
_cell.angle_alpha   90.00
_cell.angle_beta   90.00
_cell.angle_gamma   90.00
#
_symmetry.space_group_name_H-M   'P 1'
#
loop_
_entity.id
_entity.type
_entity.pdbx_description
1 polymer ?
#
loop_
_entity_poly.entity_id
_entity_poly.type
_entity_poly.pdbx_seq_one_letter_code
_entity_poly.pdbx_strand_id
1 'polypeptide(L)'
;MKTAHLRIGTKLALAFTIQIALLAATAAYGLNRMDLMQANLDEITRVNQREAALASAMQMALAERMVALRNAVLLSKDNDISAEIRQIDLADKAYSTEQAALKNMLAESSASEDELQALRDADNAASASETLIEDIISAAQQHASSKATTLIVTQLAPIQARWNAALSRLAQIQTQQNEMVVAASKEAATHARLMLGALAGLSVLGGILLAWAITRSIARPISVLLGSVMSDAARWRSEDASLPGKGLGP
;
A
#
# COMPACT_ATOMS: atom_id res chain seq x y z
N MET A 1 27.42 -39.81 12.75
CA MET A 1 27.76 -39.05 13.98
C MET A 1 26.99 -39.63 15.16
N LYS A 2 27.69 -40.09 16.22
CA LYS A 2 27.12 -40.72 17.42
C LYS A 2 26.49 -39.67 18.34
N THR A 3 25.16 -39.54 18.37
CA THR A 3 24.42 -38.75 19.37
C THR A 3 24.04 -39.62 20.58
N ALA A 4 25.01 -40.30 21.17
CA ALA A 4 24.75 -41.38 22.14
C ALA A 4 24.67 -40.95 23.63
N HIS A 5 24.95 -39.70 24.02
CA HIS A 5 25.03 -39.34 25.45
C HIS A 5 24.39 -37.98 25.83
N LEU A 6 23.25 -37.61 25.24
CA LEU A 6 22.44 -36.48 25.74
C LEU A 6 21.34 -36.99 26.67
N ARG A 7 21.21 -36.36 27.86
CA ARG A 7 20.09 -36.59 28.79
C ARG A 7 18.77 -36.35 28.03
N ILE A 8 17.74 -37.15 28.32
CA ILE A 8 16.43 -37.10 27.63
C ILE A 8 15.86 -35.68 27.62
N GLY A 9 15.97 -34.95 28.74
CA GLY A 9 15.54 -33.56 28.83
C GLY A 9 16.24 -32.60 27.85
N THR A 10 17.54 -32.79 27.59
CA THR A 10 18.30 -31.95 26.65
C THR A 10 17.90 -32.22 25.20
N LYS A 11 17.56 -33.48 24.86
CA LYS A 11 17.04 -33.82 23.51
C LYS A 11 15.67 -33.21 23.26
N LEU A 12 14.79 -33.23 24.26
CA LEU A 12 13.46 -32.64 24.19
C LEU A 12 13.54 -31.11 24.09
N ALA A 13 14.36 -30.48 24.94
CA ALA A 13 14.58 -29.04 24.93
C ALA A 13 15.12 -28.55 23.58
N LEU A 14 16.13 -29.23 23.01
CA LEU A 14 16.70 -28.86 21.72
C LEU A 14 15.67 -28.95 20.58
N ALA A 15 14.85 -30.00 20.56
CA ALA A 15 13.78 -30.16 19.56
C ALA A 15 12.75 -29.02 19.63
N PHE A 16 12.30 -28.67 20.84
CA PHE A 16 11.37 -27.56 21.03
C PHE A 16 11.99 -26.21 20.70
N THR A 17 13.25 -25.95 21.09
CA THR A 17 13.95 -24.69 20.76
C THR A 17 14.09 -24.51 19.26
N ILE A 18 14.45 -25.57 18.52
CA ILE A 18 14.56 -25.50 17.05
C ILE A 18 13.20 -25.19 16.43
N GLN A 19 12.13 -25.84 16.90
CA GLN A 19 10.77 -25.59 16.40
C GLN A 19 10.31 -24.15 16.68
N ILE A 20 10.55 -23.65 17.90
CA ILE A 20 10.21 -22.27 18.28
C ILE A 20 11.01 -21.27 17.43
N ALA A 21 12.30 -21.52 17.18
CA ALA A 21 13.12 -20.67 16.33
C ALA A 21 12.62 -20.62 14.88
N LEU A 22 12.19 -21.76 14.32
CA LEU A 22 11.56 -21.84 12.99
C LEU A 22 10.25 -21.05 12.92
N LEU A 23 9.40 -21.16 13.94
CA LEU A 23 8.16 -20.40 14.02
C LEU A 23 8.44 -18.89 14.15
N ALA A 24 9.40 -18.49 14.98
CA ALA A 24 9.79 -17.10 15.14
C ALA A 24 10.35 -16.50 13.85
N ALA A 25 11.20 -17.24 13.12
CA ALA A 25 11.72 -16.81 11.83
C ALA A 25 10.61 -16.64 10.77
N THR A 26 9.64 -17.56 10.74
CA THR A 26 8.47 -17.47 9.84
C THR A 26 7.60 -16.26 10.18
N ALA A 27 7.35 -16.03 11.46
CA ALA A 27 6.60 -14.87 11.93
C ALA A 27 7.32 -13.55 11.61
N ALA A 28 8.62 -13.45 11.86
CA ALA A 28 9.42 -12.27 11.55
C ALA A 28 9.44 -11.96 10.04
N TYR A 29 9.61 -13.00 9.19
CA TYR A 29 9.52 -12.83 7.74
C TYR A 29 8.13 -12.38 7.29
N GLY A 30 7.07 -12.95 7.87
CA GLY A 30 5.69 -12.54 7.62
C GLY A 30 5.45 -11.08 7.97
N LEU A 31 5.89 -10.64 9.15
CA LEU A 31 5.76 -9.24 9.60
C LEU A 31 6.52 -8.28 8.67
N ASN A 32 7.78 -8.56 8.35
CA ASN A 32 8.56 -7.70 7.45
C ASN A 32 7.94 -7.57 6.04
N ARG A 33 7.35 -8.66 5.52
CA ARG A 33 6.64 -8.62 4.24
C ARG A 33 5.31 -7.85 4.32
N MET A 34 4.63 -7.88 5.47
CA MET A 34 3.45 -7.05 5.69
C MET A 34 3.80 -5.55 5.74
N ASP A 35 4.90 -5.19 6.41
CA ASP A 35 5.36 -3.79 6.49
C ASP A 35 5.68 -3.22 5.11
N LEU A 36 6.38 -3.99 4.26
CA LEU A 36 6.66 -3.59 2.87
C LEU A 36 5.40 -3.45 2.02
N MET A 37 4.43 -4.36 2.20
CA MET A 37 3.15 -4.27 1.48
C MET A 37 2.34 -3.05 1.93
N GLN A 38 2.41 -2.69 3.21
CA GLN A 38 1.74 -1.52 3.76
C GLN A 38 2.38 -0.21 3.26
N ALA A 39 3.70 -0.14 3.19
CA ALA A 39 4.39 1.02 2.61
C ALA A 39 4.00 1.26 1.14
N ASN A 40 3.96 0.20 0.32
CA ASN A 40 3.53 0.33 -1.08
C ASN A 40 2.05 0.75 -1.20
N LEU A 41 1.18 0.26 -0.32
CA LEU A 41 -0.22 0.65 -0.29
C LEU A 41 -0.40 2.11 0.13
N ASP A 42 0.36 2.60 1.11
CA ASP A 42 0.31 4.00 1.53
C ASP A 42 0.80 4.95 0.42
N GLU A 43 1.83 4.57 -0.33
CA GLU A 43 2.32 5.30 -1.50
C GLU A 43 1.26 5.34 -2.62
N ILE A 44 0.70 4.19 -3.02
CA ILE A 44 -0.35 4.10 -4.05
C ILE A 44 -1.61 4.87 -3.65
N THR A 45 -2.12 4.59 -2.45
CA THR A 45 -3.47 5.03 -2.08
C THR A 45 -3.51 6.45 -1.56
N ARG A 46 -2.43 6.97 -0.97
CA ARG A 46 -2.47 8.28 -0.32
C ARG A 46 -1.74 9.35 -1.11
N VAL A 47 -0.57 9.06 -1.68
CA VAL A 47 0.24 10.08 -2.38
C VAL A 47 -0.24 10.22 -3.82
N ASN A 48 -0.16 9.16 -4.61
CA ASN A 48 -0.49 9.20 -6.04
C ASN A 48 -1.97 9.56 -6.30
N GLN A 49 -2.89 9.00 -5.51
CA GLN A 49 -4.31 9.37 -5.62
C GLN A 49 -4.56 10.83 -5.27
N ARG A 50 -3.82 11.38 -4.30
CA ARG A 50 -3.98 12.78 -3.92
C ARG A 50 -3.41 13.70 -5.00
N GLU A 51 -2.25 13.40 -5.56
CA GLU A 51 -1.69 14.17 -6.67
C GLU A 51 -2.58 14.13 -7.91
N ALA A 52 -3.13 12.97 -8.26
CA ALA A 52 -4.10 12.85 -9.36
C ALA A 52 -5.39 13.66 -9.09
N ALA A 53 -5.88 13.67 -7.85
CA ALA A 53 -7.04 14.46 -7.46
C ALA A 53 -6.77 15.97 -7.56
N LEU A 54 -5.59 16.42 -7.13
CA LEU A 54 -5.15 17.82 -7.24
C LEU A 54 -5.06 18.23 -8.72
N ALA A 55 -4.42 17.42 -9.57
CA ALA A 55 -4.34 17.68 -11.01
C ALA A 55 -5.73 17.75 -11.67
N SER A 56 -6.65 16.86 -11.28
CA SER A 56 -8.04 16.91 -11.74
C SER A 56 -8.77 18.17 -11.26
N ALA A 57 -8.59 18.58 -10.00
CA ALA A 57 -9.19 19.79 -9.45
C ALA A 57 -8.68 21.05 -10.18
N MET A 58 -7.38 21.09 -10.50
CA MET A 58 -6.79 22.14 -11.35
C MET A 58 -7.44 22.18 -12.74
N GLN A 59 -7.67 21.02 -13.39
CA GLN A 59 -8.36 20.98 -14.68
C GLN A 59 -9.79 21.51 -14.60
N MET A 60 -10.53 21.16 -13.54
CA MET A 60 -11.89 21.64 -13.31
C MET A 60 -11.92 23.16 -13.11
N ALA A 61 -11.04 23.69 -12.26
CA ALA A 61 -10.92 25.14 -12.03
C ALA A 61 -10.54 25.90 -13.31
N LEU A 62 -9.61 25.35 -14.11
CA LEU A 62 -9.27 25.91 -15.41
C LEU A 62 -10.48 25.93 -16.36
N ALA A 63 -11.26 24.84 -16.42
CA ALA A 63 -12.45 24.77 -17.24
C ALA A 63 -13.51 25.79 -16.80
N GLU A 64 -13.77 25.91 -15.49
CA GLU A 64 -14.69 26.90 -14.92
C GLU A 64 -14.26 28.33 -15.25
N ARG A 65 -12.98 28.66 -15.05
CA ARG A 65 -12.41 29.97 -15.41
C ARG A 65 -12.65 30.31 -16.87
N MET A 66 -12.43 29.34 -17.75
CA MET A 66 -12.55 29.47 -19.19
C MET A 66 -14.01 29.54 -19.67
N VAL A 67 -14.96 28.93 -18.94
CA VAL A 67 -16.40 29.08 -19.17
C VAL A 67 -16.85 30.47 -18.74
N ALA A 68 -16.51 30.90 -17.53
CA ALA A 68 -16.87 32.21 -17.00
C ALA A 68 -16.34 33.35 -17.90
N LEU A 69 -15.10 33.23 -18.36
CA LEU A 69 -14.50 34.18 -19.31
C LEU A 69 -15.30 34.31 -20.61
N ARG A 70 -15.74 33.18 -21.18
CA ARG A 70 -16.57 33.19 -22.40
C ARG A 70 -17.96 33.77 -22.12
N ASN A 71 -18.58 33.43 -20.99
CA ASN A 71 -19.87 34.00 -20.60
C ASN A 71 -19.79 35.52 -20.44
N ALA A 72 -18.73 36.04 -19.80
CA ALA A 72 -18.51 37.48 -19.66
C ALA A 72 -18.47 38.20 -21.02
N VAL A 73 -17.93 37.57 -22.06
CA VAL A 73 -17.88 38.11 -23.43
C VAL A 73 -19.23 38.06 -24.15
N LEU A 74 -20.07 37.08 -23.82
CA LEU A 74 -21.37 36.83 -24.47
C LEU A 74 -22.52 37.65 -23.85
N LEU A 75 -22.39 38.04 -22.59
CA LEU A 75 -23.41 38.80 -21.86
C LEU A 75 -23.39 40.29 -22.25
N SER A 76 -24.54 40.94 -22.18
CA SER A 76 -24.71 42.36 -22.54
C SER A 76 -25.06 43.27 -21.36
N LYS A 77 -25.33 42.70 -20.18
CA LYS A 77 -25.65 43.47 -18.97
C LYS A 77 -24.43 43.56 -18.08
N ASP A 78 -24.03 44.77 -17.71
CA ASP A 78 -22.83 45.01 -16.88
C ASP A 78 -22.83 44.25 -15.55
N ASN A 79 -24.00 44.09 -14.94
CA ASN A 79 -24.14 43.32 -13.69
C ASN A 79 -23.83 41.83 -13.91
N ASP A 80 -24.27 41.27 -15.02
CA ASP A 80 -24.05 39.85 -15.34
C ASP A 80 -22.60 39.62 -15.76
N ILE A 81 -22.00 40.54 -16.53
CA ILE A 81 -20.56 40.54 -16.85
C ILE A 81 -19.72 40.59 -15.58
N SER A 82 -20.06 41.50 -14.65
CA SER A 82 -19.37 41.63 -13.37
C SER A 82 -19.51 40.38 -12.50
N ALA A 83 -20.63 39.65 -12.61
CA ALA A 83 -20.81 38.38 -11.91
C ALA A 83 -19.88 37.30 -12.47
N GLU A 84 -19.75 37.19 -13.79
CA GLU A 84 -18.82 36.24 -14.41
C GLU A 84 -17.36 36.59 -14.11
N ILE A 85 -16.98 37.87 -14.07
CA ILE A 85 -15.62 38.27 -13.67
C ILE A 85 -15.28 37.80 -12.26
N ARG A 86 -16.23 37.88 -11.32
CA ARG A 86 -16.04 37.31 -9.98
C ARG A 86 -15.85 35.79 -10.02
N GLN A 87 -16.53 35.08 -10.92
CA GLN A 87 -16.34 33.64 -11.09
C GLN A 87 -14.96 33.31 -11.66
N ILE A 88 -14.43 34.12 -12.59
CA ILE A 88 -13.06 33.98 -13.09
C ILE A 88 -12.07 34.07 -11.93
N ASP A 89 -12.20 35.08 -11.06
CA ASP A 89 -11.32 35.27 -9.90
C ASP A 89 -11.42 34.11 -8.89
N LEU A 90 -12.62 33.59 -8.66
CA LEU A 90 -12.83 32.44 -7.77
C LEU A 90 -12.18 31.18 -8.33
N ALA A 91 -12.38 30.90 -9.62
CA ALA A 91 -11.79 29.75 -10.29
C ALA A 91 -10.25 29.86 -10.34
N ASP A 92 -9.70 31.06 -10.54
CA ASP A 92 -8.25 31.28 -10.53
C ASP A 92 -7.62 31.05 -9.14
N LYS A 93 -8.31 31.49 -8.08
CA LYS A 93 -7.91 31.20 -6.70
C LYS A 93 -7.99 29.70 -6.39
N ALA A 94 -9.05 29.02 -6.84
CA ALA A 94 -9.18 27.58 -6.68
C ALA A 94 -8.01 26.86 -7.38
N TYR A 95 -7.72 27.22 -8.63
CA TYR A 95 -6.59 26.68 -9.38
C TYR A 95 -5.26 26.89 -8.63
N SER A 96 -4.97 28.11 -8.20
CA SER A 96 -3.73 28.46 -7.49
C SER A 96 -3.58 27.71 -6.17
N THR A 97 -4.69 27.48 -5.46
CA THR A 97 -4.71 26.71 -4.19
C THR A 97 -4.29 25.26 -4.44
N GLU A 98 -4.91 24.61 -5.42
CA GLU A 98 -4.62 23.21 -5.74
C GLU A 98 -3.20 23.05 -6.33
N GLN A 99 -2.75 24.01 -7.14
CA GLN A 99 -1.40 24.04 -7.68
C GLN A 99 -0.34 24.15 -6.58
N ALA A 100 -0.56 25.00 -5.57
CA ALA A 100 0.35 25.14 -4.44
C ALA A 100 0.40 23.86 -3.60
N ALA A 101 -0.76 23.23 -3.37
CA ALA A 101 -0.82 21.93 -2.68
C ALA A 101 -0.05 20.84 -3.46
N LEU A 102 -0.19 20.79 -4.78
CA LEU A 102 0.53 19.84 -5.63
C LEU A 102 2.04 20.10 -5.60
N LYS A 103 2.46 21.38 -5.69
CA LYS A 103 3.88 21.76 -5.59
C LYS A 103 4.51 21.33 -4.26
N ASN A 104 3.80 21.51 -3.15
CA ASN A 104 4.29 21.09 -1.84
C ASN A 104 4.43 19.57 -1.77
N MET A 105 3.44 18.82 -2.27
CA MET A 105 3.52 17.36 -2.32
C MET A 105 4.71 16.88 -3.16
N LEU A 106 4.92 17.44 -4.35
CA LEU A 106 6.05 17.08 -5.22
C LEU A 106 7.42 17.48 -4.65
N ALA A 107 7.47 18.45 -3.72
CA ALA A 107 8.69 18.83 -3.02
C ALA A 107 9.01 17.89 -1.84
N GLU A 108 7.99 17.30 -1.22
CA GLU A 108 8.11 16.33 -0.12
C GLU A 108 8.31 14.89 -0.63
N SER A 109 7.83 14.59 -1.85
CA SER A 109 7.95 13.28 -2.49
C SER A 109 9.15 13.21 -3.45
N SER A 110 9.47 12.00 -3.90
CA SER A 110 10.50 11.75 -4.93
C SER A 110 9.92 12.00 -6.33
N ALA A 111 9.46 13.23 -6.61
CA ALA A 111 8.83 13.56 -7.87
C ALA A 111 9.71 13.21 -9.07
N SER A 112 9.12 12.55 -10.05
CA SER A 112 9.76 12.22 -11.32
C SER A 112 10.04 13.47 -12.14
N GLU A 113 11.06 13.38 -13.01
CA GLU A 113 11.42 14.47 -13.92
C GLU A 113 10.26 14.84 -14.87
N ASP A 114 9.45 13.85 -15.24
CA ASP A 114 8.25 14.01 -16.07
C ASP A 114 7.12 14.77 -15.36
N GLU A 115 6.87 14.52 -14.07
CA GLU A 115 5.89 15.29 -13.27
C GLU A 115 6.33 16.75 -13.15
N LEU A 116 7.60 16.98 -12.80
CA LEU A 116 8.16 18.33 -12.70
C LEU A 116 8.09 19.06 -14.03
N GLN A 117 8.35 18.37 -15.15
CA GLN A 117 8.23 18.98 -16.47
C GLN A 117 6.78 19.32 -16.82
N ALA A 118 5.83 18.41 -16.58
CA ALA A 118 4.43 18.66 -16.86
C ALA A 118 3.86 19.80 -16.00
N LEU A 119 4.27 19.91 -14.73
CA LEU A 119 3.93 21.04 -13.88
C LEU A 119 4.52 22.36 -14.39
N ARG A 120 5.79 22.37 -14.82
CA ARG A 120 6.42 23.55 -15.44
C ARG A 120 5.69 23.99 -16.71
N ASP A 121 5.26 23.04 -17.54
CA ASP A 121 4.51 23.34 -18.77
C ASP A 121 3.14 23.97 -18.45
N ALA A 122 2.47 23.49 -17.39
CA ALA A 122 1.23 24.10 -16.90
C ALA A 122 1.46 25.50 -16.33
N ASP A 123 2.53 25.71 -15.55
CA ASP A 123 2.92 27.03 -15.02
C ASP A 123 3.18 28.04 -16.14
N ASN A 124 3.96 27.63 -17.15
CA ASN A 124 4.28 28.47 -18.30
C ASN A 124 3.01 28.85 -19.09
N ALA A 125 2.07 27.92 -19.25
CA ALA A 125 0.81 28.19 -19.92
C ALA A 125 -0.08 29.14 -19.10
N ALA A 126 -0.12 28.98 -17.77
CA ALA A 126 -0.83 29.87 -16.88
C ALA A 126 -0.28 31.31 -16.99
N SER A 127 1.03 31.51 -16.85
CA SER A 127 1.66 32.82 -16.97
C SER A 127 1.49 33.44 -18.36
N ALA A 128 1.56 32.64 -19.43
CA ALA A 128 1.32 33.13 -20.79
C ALA A 128 -0.13 33.59 -21.03
N SER A 129 -1.08 33.12 -20.20
CA SER A 129 -2.49 33.46 -20.32
C SER A 129 -2.93 34.69 -19.53
N GLU A 130 -2.17 35.11 -18.51
CA GLU A 130 -2.58 36.15 -17.55
C GLU A 130 -2.98 37.47 -18.25
N THR A 131 -2.05 38.09 -18.99
CA THR A 131 -2.30 39.35 -19.70
C THR A 131 -3.42 39.20 -20.73
N LEU A 132 -3.49 38.07 -21.43
CA LEU A 132 -4.56 37.83 -22.41
C LEU A 132 -5.93 37.76 -21.75
N ILE A 133 -6.04 37.12 -20.58
CA ILE A 133 -7.29 37.02 -19.84
C ILE A 133 -7.71 38.41 -19.34
N GLU A 134 -6.78 39.23 -18.84
CA GLU A 134 -7.06 40.62 -18.46
C GLU A 134 -7.54 41.46 -19.64
N ASP A 135 -6.90 41.35 -20.81
CA ASP A 135 -7.31 42.04 -22.03
C ASP A 135 -8.71 41.62 -22.50
N ILE A 136 -9.04 40.33 -22.36
CA ILE A 136 -10.37 39.80 -22.69
C ILE A 136 -11.43 40.31 -21.70
N ILE A 137 -11.12 40.34 -20.40
CA ILE A 137 -12.01 40.89 -19.36
C ILE A 137 -12.28 42.38 -19.65
N SER A 138 -11.22 43.15 -19.94
CA SER A 138 -11.34 44.57 -20.28
C SER A 138 -12.19 44.78 -21.54
N ALA A 139 -12.00 43.96 -22.57
CA ALA A 139 -12.81 43.99 -23.79
C ALA A 139 -14.28 43.62 -23.51
N ALA A 140 -14.55 42.66 -22.62
CA ALA A 140 -15.90 42.29 -22.21
C ALA A 140 -16.62 43.46 -21.51
N GLN A 141 -15.95 44.12 -20.56
CA GLN A 141 -16.49 45.29 -19.86
C GLN A 141 -16.77 46.48 -20.79
N GLN A 142 -16.03 46.59 -21.90
CA GLN A 142 -16.22 47.61 -22.93
C GLN A 142 -17.26 47.20 -23.99
N HIS A 143 -17.96 46.07 -23.82
CA HIS A 143 -18.88 45.48 -24.82
C HIS A 143 -18.22 45.24 -26.19
N ALA A 144 -16.90 45.06 -26.21
CA ALA A 144 -16.11 44.83 -27.42
C ALA A 144 -16.01 43.32 -27.75
N SER A 145 -17.16 42.63 -27.81
CA SER A 145 -17.22 41.15 -27.90
C SER A 145 -16.48 40.57 -29.12
N SER A 146 -16.45 41.28 -30.26
CA SER A 146 -15.70 40.85 -31.45
C SER A 146 -14.18 40.80 -31.22
N LYS A 147 -13.64 41.83 -30.56
CA LYS A 147 -12.22 41.89 -30.16
C LYS A 147 -11.90 40.77 -29.17
N ALA A 148 -12.73 40.64 -28.13
CA ALA A 148 -12.56 39.60 -27.11
C ALA A 148 -12.61 38.18 -27.72
N THR A 149 -13.56 37.92 -28.61
CA THR A 149 -13.67 36.62 -29.31
C THR A 149 -12.43 36.32 -30.14
N THR A 150 -11.90 37.32 -30.84
CA THR A 150 -10.67 37.16 -31.63
C THR A 150 -9.49 36.78 -30.74
N LEU A 151 -9.31 37.46 -29.59
CA LEU A 151 -8.27 37.13 -28.61
C LEU A 151 -8.42 35.69 -28.09
N ILE A 152 -9.66 35.29 -27.73
CA ILE A 152 -9.96 33.94 -27.24
C ILE A 152 -9.56 32.89 -28.27
N VAL A 153 -10.01 33.03 -29.52
CA VAL A 153 -9.85 31.98 -30.54
C VAL A 153 -8.41 31.91 -31.06
N THR A 154 -7.76 33.06 -31.27
CA THR A 154 -6.47 33.11 -31.96
C THR A 154 -5.27 32.96 -31.03
N GLN A 155 -5.38 33.44 -29.78
CA GLN A 155 -4.26 33.51 -28.85
C GLN A 155 -4.48 32.64 -27.61
N LEU A 156 -5.64 32.76 -26.95
CA LEU A 156 -5.88 32.04 -25.70
C LEU A 156 -6.14 30.55 -25.90
N ALA A 157 -6.91 30.15 -26.92
CA ALA A 157 -7.28 28.76 -27.15
C ALA A 157 -6.08 27.81 -27.36
N PRO A 158 -5.03 28.18 -28.14
CA PRO A 158 -3.80 27.39 -28.21
C PRO A 158 -3.08 27.23 -26.87
N ILE A 159 -3.05 28.30 -26.05
CA ILE A 159 -2.45 28.26 -24.70
C ILE A 159 -3.27 27.35 -23.79
N GLN A 160 -4.59 27.48 -23.79
CA GLN A 160 -5.50 26.61 -23.04
C GLN A 160 -5.33 25.13 -23.42
N ALA A 161 -5.14 24.83 -24.72
CA ALA A 161 -4.90 23.45 -25.17
C ALA A 161 -3.60 22.88 -24.60
N ARG A 162 -2.51 23.66 -24.60
CA ARG A 162 -1.23 23.26 -23.98
C ARG A 162 -1.36 23.08 -22.47
N TRP A 163 -2.09 23.98 -21.81
CA TRP A 163 -2.35 23.89 -20.38
C TRP A 163 -3.10 22.61 -20.03
N ASN A 164 -4.21 22.32 -20.73
CA ASN A 164 -4.97 21.08 -20.54
C ASN A 164 -4.14 19.82 -20.82
N ALA A 165 -3.27 19.85 -21.84
CA ALA A 165 -2.39 18.73 -22.16
C ALA A 165 -1.37 18.48 -21.04
N ALA A 166 -0.77 19.55 -20.48
CA ALA A 166 0.14 19.46 -19.35
C ALA A 166 -0.53 18.86 -18.11
N LEU A 167 -1.73 19.33 -17.75
CA LEU A 167 -2.49 18.79 -16.63
C LEU A 167 -2.95 17.34 -16.87
N SER A 168 -3.30 16.99 -18.12
CA SER A 168 -3.66 15.61 -18.47
C SER A 168 -2.45 14.68 -18.37
N ARG A 169 -1.26 15.17 -18.74
CA ARG A 169 -0.01 14.42 -18.59
C ARG A 169 0.29 14.12 -17.12
N LEU A 170 0.10 15.08 -16.21
CA LEU A 170 0.20 14.83 -14.76
C LEU A 170 -0.72 13.70 -14.31
N ALA A 171 -2.00 13.73 -14.70
CA ALA A 171 -2.95 12.68 -14.34
C ALA A 171 -2.59 11.30 -14.94
N GLN A 172 -2.05 11.27 -16.17
CA GLN A 172 -1.60 10.04 -16.81
C GLN A 172 -0.37 9.44 -16.14
N ILE A 173 0.59 10.26 -15.74
CA ILE A 173 1.77 9.78 -15.01
C ILE A 173 1.31 9.07 -13.73
N GLN A 174 0.32 9.63 -13.01
CA GLN A 174 -0.11 9.03 -11.73
C GLN A 174 -0.87 7.73 -11.95
N THR A 175 -1.60 7.65 -13.07
CA THR A 175 -2.26 6.41 -13.47
C THR A 175 -1.25 5.32 -13.81
N GLN A 176 -0.21 5.64 -14.59
CA GLN A 176 0.85 4.69 -14.95
C GLN A 176 1.67 4.24 -13.74
N GLN A 177 2.05 5.17 -12.87
CA GLN A 177 2.74 4.85 -11.62
C GLN A 177 1.89 3.90 -10.76
N ASN A 178 0.59 4.17 -10.61
CA ASN A 178 -0.32 3.28 -9.88
C ASN A 178 -0.40 1.88 -10.49
N GLU A 179 -0.49 1.76 -11.82
CA GLU A 179 -0.49 0.46 -12.50
C GLU A 179 0.81 -0.32 -12.25
N MET A 180 1.96 0.34 -12.32
CA MET A 180 3.26 -0.28 -12.04
C MET A 180 3.37 -0.76 -10.60
N VAL A 181 2.99 0.06 -9.61
CA VAL A 181 3.09 -0.34 -8.20
C VAL A 181 2.08 -1.45 -7.87
N VAL A 182 0.88 -1.45 -8.49
CA VAL A 182 -0.08 -2.57 -8.36
C VAL A 182 0.50 -3.86 -8.95
N ALA A 183 1.13 -3.80 -10.12
CA ALA A 183 1.77 -4.96 -10.75
C ALA A 183 2.90 -5.51 -9.88
N ALA A 184 3.82 -4.65 -9.43
CA ALA A 184 4.92 -5.01 -8.54
C ALA A 184 4.42 -5.59 -7.20
N SER A 185 3.35 -5.02 -6.63
CA SER A 185 2.74 -5.51 -5.40
C SER A 185 2.13 -6.90 -5.55
N LYS A 186 1.51 -7.21 -6.71
CA LYS A 186 0.99 -8.56 -6.99
C LYS A 186 2.10 -9.59 -7.12
N GLU A 187 3.20 -9.24 -7.79
CA GLU A 187 4.37 -10.11 -7.92
C GLU A 187 5.02 -10.36 -6.54
N ALA A 188 5.29 -9.30 -5.78
CA ALA A 188 5.84 -9.39 -4.44
C ALA A 188 4.96 -10.21 -3.48
N ALA A 189 3.63 -10.04 -3.55
CA ALA A 189 2.69 -10.84 -2.76
C ALA A 189 2.73 -12.32 -3.14
N THR A 190 2.89 -12.65 -4.42
CA THR A 190 2.99 -14.03 -4.89
C THR A 190 4.27 -14.69 -4.37
N HIS A 191 5.42 -14.00 -4.47
CA HIS A 191 6.69 -14.49 -3.92
C HIS A 191 6.66 -14.62 -2.40
N ALA A 192 6.07 -13.67 -1.69
CA ALA A 192 5.91 -13.72 -0.25
C ALA A 192 5.06 -14.92 0.19
N ARG A 193 3.95 -15.20 -0.51
CA ARG A 193 3.10 -16.37 -0.25
C ARG A 193 3.84 -17.68 -0.49
N LEU A 194 4.62 -17.79 -1.57
CA LEU A 194 5.42 -18.98 -1.85
C LEU A 194 6.48 -19.22 -0.76
N MET A 195 7.22 -18.19 -0.36
CA MET A 195 8.22 -18.28 0.72
C MET A 195 7.59 -18.62 2.07
N LEU A 196 6.48 -17.97 2.45
CA LEU A 196 5.75 -18.27 3.68
C LEU A 196 5.21 -19.70 3.66
N GLY A 197 4.64 -20.14 2.53
CA GLY A 197 4.18 -21.51 2.34
C GLY A 197 5.32 -22.54 2.47
N ALA A 198 6.49 -22.25 1.90
CA ALA A 198 7.68 -23.10 2.02
C ALA A 198 8.19 -23.16 3.47
N LEU A 199 8.30 -22.03 4.16
CA LEU A 199 8.73 -21.96 5.56
C LEU A 199 7.74 -22.66 6.50
N ALA A 200 6.44 -22.46 6.29
CA ALA A 200 5.39 -23.15 7.04
C ALA A 200 5.44 -24.66 6.77
N GLY A 201 5.61 -25.07 5.52
CA GLY A 201 5.78 -26.48 5.13
C GLY A 201 7.00 -27.12 5.79
N LEU A 202 8.15 -26.45 5.76
CA LEU A 202 9.37 -26.91 6.45
C LEU A 202 9.15 -27.02 7.96
N SER A 203 8.46 -26.06 8.58
CA SER A 203 8.16 -26.07 10.01
C SER A 203 7.23 -27.22 10.40
N VAL A 204 6.23 -27.53 9.57
CA VAL A 204 5.32 -28.68 9.77
C VAL A 204 6.08 -30.00 9.59
N LEU A 205 6.85 -30.15 8.52
CA LEU A 205 7.65 -31.35 8.27
C LEU A 205 8.68 -31.58 9.37
N GLY A 206 9.37 -30.53 9.82
CA GLY A 206 10.30 -30.57 10.95
C GLY A 206 9.60 -31.03 12.23
N GLY A 207 8.42 -30.47 12.53
CA GLY A 207 7.60 -30.90 13.66
C GLY A 207 7.21 -32.38 13.60
N ILE A 208 6.78 -32.87 12.43
CA ILE A 208 6.44 -34.29 12.21
C ILE A 208 7.67 -35.19 12.43
N LEU A 209 8.81 -34.84 11.85
CA LEU A 209 10.05 -35.60 11.97
C LEU A 209 10.57 -35.64 13.42
N LEU A 210 10.51 -34.50 14.13
CA LEU A 210 10.87 -34.42 15.54
C LEU A 210 9.91 -35.24 16.40
N ALA A 211 8.60 -35.15 16.18
CA ALA A 211 7.61 -35.96 16.87
C ALA A 211 7.89 -37.45 16.67
N TRP A 212 8.10 -37.90 15.43
CA TRP A 212 8.44 -39.28 15.12
C TRP A 212 9.74 -39.74 15.80
N ALA A 213 10.79 -38.90 15.76
CA ALA A 213 12.08 -39.19 16.39
C ALA A 213 11.95 -39.31 17.91
N ILE A 214 11.19 -38.41 18.57
CA ILE A 214 10.94 -38.44 20.02
C ILE A 214 10.11 -39.69 20.38
N THR A 215 9.03 -39.98 19.64
CA THR A 215 8.20 -41.17 19.86
C THR A 215 9.03 -42.45 19.77
N ARG A 216 9.93 -42.55 18.79
CA ARG A 216 10.78 -43.74 18.60
C ARG A 216 11.90 -43.83 19.63
N SER A 217 12.53 -42.72 19.98
CA SER A 217 13.74 -42.71 20.83
C SER A 217 13.49 -42.59 22.32
N ILE A 218 12.34 -42.05 22.74
CA ILE A 218 12.02 -41.80 24.15
C ILE A 218 10.73 -42.54 24.54
N ALA A 219 9.62 -42.28 23.85
CA ALA A 219 8.31 -42.80 24.27
C ALA A 219 8.22 -44.33 24.19
N ARG A 220 8.73 -44.93 23.09
CA ARG A 220 8.76 -46.39 22.93
C ARG A 220 9.58 -47.10 24.04
N PRO A 221 10.85 -46.75 24.30
CA PRO A 221 11.62 -47.37 25.38
C PRO A 221 10.96 -47.25 26.76
N ILE A 222 10.38 -46.09 27.07
CA ILE A 222 9.68 -45.88 28.35
C ILE A 222 8.42 -46.75 28.43
N SER A 223 7.63 -46.85 27.36
CA SER A 223 6.43 -47.71 27.34
C SER A 223 6.75 -49.19 27.53
N VAL A 224 7.88 -49.66 26.97
CA VAL A 224 8.36 -51.03 27.14
C VAL A 224 8.80 -51.28 28.59
N LEU A 225 9.56 -50.34 29.17
CA LEU A 225 10.00 -50.43 30.57
C LEU A 225 8.83 -50.38 31.57
N LEU A 226 7.86 -49.50 31.35
CA LEU A 226 6.65 -49.45 32.18
C LEU A 226 5.84 -50.74 32.04
N GLY A 227 5.73 -51.29 30.83
CA GLY A 227 5.08 -52.58 30.58
C GLY A 227 5.73 -53.73 31.36
N SER A 228 7.06 -53.81 31.37
CA SER A 228 7.78 -54.85 32.13
C SER A 228 7.64 -54.67 33.64
N VAL A 229 7.72 -53.44 34.14
CA VAL A 229 7.53 -53.15 35.58
C VAL A 229 6.11 -53.48 36.03
N MET A 230 5.10 -53.17 35.22
CA MET A 230 3.71 -53.49 35.53
C MET A 230 3.43 -54.99 35.47
N SER A 231 4.03 -55.71 34.50
CA SER A 231 3.93 -57.17 34.45
C SER A 231 4.59 -57.84 35.64
N ASP A 232 5.75 -57.34 36.08
CA ASP A 232 6.44 -57.85 37.26
C ASP A 232 5.61 -57.57 38.52
N ALA A 233 5.10 -56.34 38.70
CA ALA A 233 4.23 -56.00 39.83
C ALA A 233 2.94 -56.84 39.87
N ALA A 234 2.38 -57.20 38.71
CA ALA A 234 1.22 -58.09 38.63
C ALA A 234 1.58 -59.54 39.02
N ARG A 235 2.77 -60.03 38.65
CA ARG A 235 3.27 -61.35 39.09
C ARG A 235 3.41 -61.40 40.60
N TRP A 236 4.10 -60.42 41.21
CA TRP A 236 4.24 -60.34 42.67
C TRP A 236 2.89 -60.34 43.39
N ARG A 237 1.90 -59.59 42.87
CA ARG A 237 0.55 -59.54 43.46
C ARG A 237 -0.20 -60.88 43.35
N SER A 238 -0.03 -61.62 42.24
CA SER A 238 -0.64 -62.95 42.08
C SER A 238 0.02 -64.01 42.97
N GLU A 239 1.33 -63.86 43.21
CA GLU A 239 2.12 -64.77 44.03
C GLU A 239 1.76 -64.59 45.52
N ASP A 240 1.58 -63.35 45.98
CA ASP A 240 1.16 -63.02 47.35
C ASP A 240 -0.29 -63.44 47.65
N ALA A 241 -1.20 -63.34 46.66
CA ALA A 241 -2.59 -63.80 46.78
C ALA A 241 -2.73 -65.34 46.81
N SER A 242 -1.69 -66.07 46.38
CA SER A 242 -1.64 -67.54 46.41
C SER A 242 -1.05 -68.10 47.72
N LEU A 243 -0.56 -67.23 48.62
CA LEU A 243 -0.10 -67.65 49.94
C LEU A 243 -1.31 -67.91 50.84
N PRO A 244 -1.49 -69.13 51.38
CA PRO A 244 -2.61 -69.46 52.24
C PRO A 244 -2.54 -68.61 53.51
N GLY A 245 -3.65 -67.96 53.84
CA GLY A 245 -3.79 -67.07 55.00
C GLY A 245 -3.18 -67.71 56.24
N LYS A 246 -2.06 -67.15 56.70
CA LYS A 246 -1.58 -67.43 58.05
C LYS A 246 -2.57 -66.82 59.00
N GLY A 247 -3.56 -67.63 59.39
CA GLY A 247 -4.41 -67.38 60.53
C GLY A 247 -3.53 -67.14 61.74
N LEU A 248 -3.44 -65.89 62.16
CA LEU A 248 -3.09 -65.54 63.53
C LEU A 248 -4.33 -65.86 64.37
N GLY A 249 -4.42 -67.12 64.79
CA GLY A 249 -5.30 -67.53 65.89
C GLY A 249 -4.53 -67.54 67.20
N PRO A 250 -5.27 -67.57 68.32
CA PRO A 250 -5.67 -66.42 69.12
C PRO A 250 -4.57 -65.85 70.03
#